data_AF-A0A962GEG6-F1
#
_entry.id   AF-A0A962GEG6-F1
#
_cell.length_a   1.000
_cell.length_b   1.000
_cell.length_c   1.000
_cell.angle_alpha   90.00
_cell.angle_beta   90.00
_cell.angle_gamma   90.00
#
_symmetry.space_group_name_H-M   'P 1'
#
loop_
_entity.id
_entity.type
_entity.pdbx_description
1 polymer ?
#
loop_
_entity_poly.entity_id
_entity_poly.type
_entity_poly.pdbx_seq_one_letter_code
_entity_poly.pdbx_strand_id
1 'polypeptide(L)' 'ETAIREQVIPAYAKLLTFFRNEYMVKARKTLAAEALPNGKAFYRQQIRQFTTLDLSADAIHKIGLEEVAR' A
#
# COMPACT_ATOMS: atom_id res chain seq x y z
N GLU A 1 -5.21 17.70 28.14
CA GLU A 1 -6.51 17.35 27.51
C GLU A 1 -6.88 18.29 26.34
N THR A 2 -6.69 19.61 26.51
CA THR A 2 -6.96 20.66 25.51
C THR A 2 -6.38 20.39 24.11
N ALA A 3 -5.11 19.98 24.00
CA ALA A 3 -4.49 19.70 22.70
C ALA A 3 -5.19 18.59 21.90
N ILE A 4 -5.68 17.55 22.58
CA ILE A 4 -6.43 16.46 21.94
C ILE A 4 -7.77 17.00 21.44
N ARG A 5 -8.49 17.70 22.31
CA ARG A 5 -9.85 18.19 22.03
C ARG A 5 -9.88 19.25 20.94
N GLU A 6 -8.92 20.16 20.94
CA GLU A 6 -8.93 21.36 20.10
C GLU A 6 -8.10 21.23 18.83
N GLN A 7 -7.12 20.33 18.79
CA GLN A 7 -6.25 20.18 17.62
C GLN A 7 -6.41 18.81 16.96
N VAL A 8 -6.27 17.72 17.73
CA VAL A 8 -6.26 16.36 17.17
C VAL A 8 -7.64 15.98 16.64
N ILE A 9 -8.70 16.09 17.46
CA ILE A 9 -10.06 15.71 17.03
C ILE A 9 -10.51 16.48 15.78
N PRO A 10 -10.37 17.83 15.71
CA PRO A 10 -10.72 18.58 14.50
C PRO A 10 -9.85 18.22 13.29
N ALA A 11 -8.56 17.89 13.48
CA ALA A 11 -7.70 17.44 12.37
C ALA A 11 -8.17 16.12 11.77
N TYR A 12 -8.57 15.14 12.60
CA TYR A 12 -9.17 13.89 12.11
C TYR A 12 -10.51 14.12 11.40
N ALA A 13 -11.34 15.04 11.88
CA ALA A 13 -12.59 15.40 11.20
C ALA A 13 -12.34 16.01 9.80
N LYS A 14 -11.32 16.87 9.67
CA LYS A 14 -10.88 17.43 8.38
C LYS A 14 -10.37 16.33 7.46
N LEU A 15 -9.52 15.43 7.96
CA LEU A 15 -9.02 14.28 7.20
C LEU A 15 -10.17 13.39 6.71
N LEU A 16 -11.15 13.09 7.56
CA LEU A 16 -12.31 12.28 7.19
C LEU A 16 -13.14 12.92 6.06
N THR A 17 -13.33 14.25 6.13
CA THR A 17 -14.03 15.01 5.10
C THR A 17 -13.30 14.92 3.75
N PHE A 18 -11.99 15.16 3.74
CA PHE A 18 -11.15 14.99 2.55
C PHE A 18 -11.20 13.56 2.02
N PHE A 19 -11.07 12.57 2.90
CA PHE A 19 -11.03 11.17 2.52
C PHE A 19 -12.31 10.74 1.80
N ARG A 20 -13.48 11.11 2.34
CA ARG A 20 -14.79 10.76 1.78
C ARG A 20 -15.09 11.51 0.48
N ASN A 21 -14.85 12.81 0.45
CA ASN A 21 -15.38 13.67 -0.60
C ASN A 21 -14.41 13.87 -1.77
N GLU A 22 -13.10 13.69 -1.56
CA GLU A 22 -12.09 13.95 -2.57
C GLU A 22 -11.25 12.72 -2.90
N TYR A 23 -10.66 12.09 -1.89
CA TYR A 23 -9.71 10.98 -2.10
C TYR A 23 -10.43 9.74 -2.64
N MET A 24 -11.46 9.26 -1.94
CA MET A 24 -12.16 8.02 -2.30
C MET A 24 -12.81 8.08 -3.69
N VAL A 25 -13.38 9.23 -4.06
CA VAL A 25 -14.01 9.43 -5.39
C VAL A 25 -12.97 9.33 -6.52
N LYS A 26 -11.72 9.73 -6.27
CA LYS A 26 -10.62 9.70 -7.23
C LYS A 26 -9.72 8.46 -7.07
N ALA A 27 -10.04 7.59 -6.11
CA ALA A 27 -9.23 6.40 -5.84
C ALA A 27 -9.27 5.43 -7.02
N ARG A 28 -8.12 4.81 -7.31
CA ARG A 28 -8.02 3.77 -8.33
C ARG A 28 -8.88 2.56 -7.95
N LYS A 29 -9.45 1.89 -8.97
CA LYS A 29 -10.17 0.62 -8.80
C LYS A 29 -9.27 -0.61 -8.93
N THR A 30 -8.04 -0.44 -9.44
CA THR A 30 -7.06 -1.51 -9.56
C THR A 30 -6.54 -1.91 -8.18
N LEU A 31 -6.12 -3.16 -8.02
CA LEU A 31 -5.64 -3.68 -6.73
C LEU A 31 -4.12 -3.57 -6.59
N ALA A 32 -3.39 -4.12 -7.56
CA ALA A 32 -1.93 -4.24 -7.49
C ALA A 32 -1.22 -2.89 -7.51
N ALA A 33 -0.15 -2.76 -6.70
CA ALA A 33 0.75 -1.60 -6.77
C ALA A 33 1.42 -1.47 -8.15
N GLU A 34 1.54 -2.60 -8.86
CA GLU A 34 2.04 -2.64 -10.24
C GLU A 34 1.22 -1.78 -11.21
N ALA A 35 -0.08 -1.60 -10.95
CA ALA A 35 -0.96 -0.79 -11.78
C ALA A 35 -0.75 0.73 -11.62
N LEU A 36 0.13 1.15 -10.69
CA LEU A 36 0.53 2.54 -10.54
C LEU A 36 1.57 2.92 -11.60
N PRO A 37 1.75 4.23 -11.88
CA PRO A 37 2.90 4.70 -12.64
C PRO A 37 4.20 4.16 -12.04
N ASN A 38 5.02 3.50 -12.86
CA ASN A 38 6.26 2.82 -12.43
C ASN A 38 6.06 1.72 -11.36
N GLY A 39 4.85 1.14 -11.28
CA GLY A 39 4.47 0.18 -10.24
C GLY A 39 5.30 -1.11 -10.22
N LYS A 40 5.74 -1.61 -11.38
CA LYS A 40 6.64 -2.78 -11.48
C LYS A 40 7.96 -2.53 -10.74
N ALA A 41 8.58 -1.37 -10.96
CA ALA A 41 9.85 -1.02 -10.32
C ALA A 41 9.66 -0.81 -8.82
N PHE A 42 8.55 -0.16 -8.42
CA PHE A 42 8.17 -0.03 -7.01
C PHE A 42 8.04 -1.40 -6.35
N TYR A 43 7.26 -2.31 -6.94
CA TYR A 43 7.04 -3.64 -6.36
C TYR A 43 8.34 -4.45 -6.26
N ARG A 44 9.22 -4.36 -7.27
CA ARG A 44 10.57 -4.96 -7.19
C ARG A 44 11.40 -4.38 -6.05
N GLN A 45 11.38 -3.07 -5.85
CA GLN A 45 12.10 -2.44 -4.73
C GLN A 45 11.52 -2.89 -3.37
N GLN A 46 10.20 -3.03 -3.25
CA GLN A 46 9.55 -3.55 -2.04
C GLN A 46 9.98 -5.00 -1.74
N ILE A 47 10.05 -5.87 -2.75
CA ILE A 47 10.57 -7.23 -2.59
C ILE A 47 11.96 -7.19 -1.98
N ARG A 48 12.86 -6.38 -2.55
CA ARG A 48 14.23 -6.24 -2.03
C ARG A 48 14.25 -5.67 -0.61
N GLN A 49 13.38 -4.70 -0.29
CA GLN A 49 13.32 -4.09 1.04
C GLN A 49 12.88 -5.08 2.13
N PHE A 50 11.87 -5.91 1.86
CA PHE A 50 11.33 -6.83 2.87
C PHE A 50 12.06 -8.15 2.96
N THR A 51 12.61 -8.63 1.84
CA THR A 51 13.27 -9.95 1.80
C THR A 51 14.79 -9.85 1.82
N THR A 52 15.36 -8.69 1.48
CA THR A 52 16.80 -8.49 1.20
C THR A 52 17.35 -9.31 0.02
N LEU A 53 16.50 -10.04 -0.70
CA LEU A 53 16.86 -10.87 -1.84
C LEU A 53 16.69 -10.11 -3.16
N ASP A 54 17.51 -10.44 -4.15
CA ASP A 54 17.33 -10.00 -5.55
C ASP A 54 16.60 -11.10 -6.34
N LEU A 55 15.34 -11.34 -5.98
CA LEU A 55 14.46 -12.28 -6.68
C LEU A 55 13.31 -11.52 -7.36
N SER A 56 12.82 -12.07 -8.48
CA SER A 56 11.62 -11.56 -9.12
C SER A 56 10.36 -11.98 -8.36
N ALA A 57 9.26 -11.23 -8.56
CA ALA A 57 7.95 -11.59 -8.00
C ALA A 57 7.52 -13.00 -8.44
N ASP A 58 7.73 -13.36 -9.71
CA ASP A 58 7.37 -14.67 -10.26
C ASP A 58 8.17 -15.81 -9.61
N ALA A 59 9.47 -15.61 -9.38
CA ALA A 59 10.30 -16.59 -8.71
C ALA A 59 9.82 -16.85 -7.28
N ILE A 60 9.50 -15.78 -6.53
CA ILE A 60 8.95 -15.87 -5.19
C ILE A 60 7.59 -16.57 -5.20
N HIS A 61 6.71 -16.24 -6.15
CA HIS A 61 5.40 -16.89 -6.27
C HIS A 61 5.54 -18.40 -6.54
N LYS A 62 6.46 -18.79 -7.42
CA LYS A 62 6.75 -20.19 -7.72
C LYS A 62 7.23 -20.96 -6.49
N ILE A 63 8.18 -20.40 -5.73
CA ILE A 63 8.65 -20.99 -4.47
C ILE A 63 7.48 -21.18 -3.49
N GLY A 64 6.61 -20.18 -3.36
CA GLY A 64 5.44 -20.27 -2.51
C GLY A 64 4.48 -21.39 -2.91
N LEU A 65 4.22 -21.58 -4.22
CA LEU A 65 3.39 -22.67 -4.72
C LEU A 65 4.01 -24.05 -4.44
N GLU A 66 5.33 -24.17 -4.60
CA GLU A 66 6.07 -25.40 -4.28
C GLU A 66 5.99 -25.74 -2.79
N GLU A 67 6.14 -24.76 -1.90
CA GLU A 67 6.02 -24.95 -0.45
C GLU A 67 4.59 -25.27 0.01
N VAL A 68 3.56 -24.73 -0.64
CA VAL A 68 2.15 -25.06 -0.33
C VAL A 68 1.83 -26.51 -0.72
N ALA A 69 2.47 -27.04 -1.75
CA ALA A 69 2.23 -28.41 -2.23
C ALA A 69 2.96 -29.50 -1.42
N ARG A 70 3.93 -29.12 -0.58
CA ARG A 70 4.76 -30.01 0.23
C ARG A 70 4.07 -30.41 1.53
#